data_AF-A0A922LZW8-F1
#
_entry.id   AF-A0A922LZW8-F1
#
_cell.length_a   1.000
_cell.length_b   1.000
_cell.length_c   1.000
_cell.angle_alpha   90.00
_cell.angle_beta   90.00
_cell.angle_gamma   90.00
#
_symmetry.space_group_name_H-M   'P 1'
#
loop_
_entity.id
_entity.type
_entity.pdbx_description
1 polymer ?
#
loop_
_entity_poly.entity_id
_entity_poly.type
_entity_poly.pdbx_seq_one_letter_code
_entity_poly.pdbx_strand_id
1 'polypeptide(L)'
;MKKAVENYHFNKTISTIMDKIHRDLKCCGSLNYLEYGDKIPSSCHEDGSIYKNGCTDVLNQFGSQFLTIGTVFSFMFIILEIITIGCSIYLTAYIDAKDQR
;
A
#
# COMPACT_ATOMS: atom_id res chain seq x y z
N MET A 1 -7.31 -10.52 -8.40
CA MET A 1 -8.65 -10.10 -7.94
C MET A 1 -9.77 -11.00 -8.48
N LYS A 2 -9.88 -11.24 -9.79
CA LYS A 2 -10.90 -12.13 -10.38
C LYS A 2 -11.10 -13.49 -9.70
N LYS A 3 -10.03 -14.26 -9.46
CA LYS A 3 -10.10 -15.54 -8.71
C LYS A 3 -10.60 -15.40 -7.26
N ALA A 4 -10.36 -14.25 -6.62
CA ALA A 4 -10.83 -14.01 -5.26
C ALA A 4 -12.34 -13.72 -5.22
N VAL A 5 -12.85 -13.02 -6.25
CA VAL A 5 -14.30 -12.80 -6.45
C VAL A 5 -15.00 -14.13 -6.73
N GLU A 6 -14.46 -14.96 -7.62
CA GLU A 6 -15.01 -16.29 -7.94
C GLU A 6 -15.07 -17.21 -6.71
N ASN A 7 -14.03 -17.19 -5.87
CA ASN A 7 -13.96 -18.01 -4.66
C ASN A 7 -14.56 -17.35 -3.42
N TYR A 8 -15.13 -16.16 -3.54
CA TYR A 8 -15.62 -15.38 -2.42
C TYR A 8 -16.70 -16.13 -1.62
N HIS A 9 -17.64 -16.76 -2.32
CA HIS A 9 -18.74 -17.51 -1.68
C HIS A 9 -18.32 -18.90 -1.20
N PHE A 10 -17.19 -19.43 -1.67
CA PHE A 10 -16.72 -20.77 -1.35
C PHE A 10 -15.72 -20.80 -0.20
N ASN A 11 -14.99 -19.70 0.02
CA ASN A 11 -13.93 -19.64 1.02
C ASN A 11 -14.10 -18.44 1.96
N LYS A 12 -14.40 -18.74 3.23
CA LYS A 12 -14.60 -17.73 4.30
C LYS A 12 -13.37 -16.87 4.58
N THR A 13 -12.17 -17.41 4.38
CA THR A 13 -10.93 -16.62 4.53
C THR A 13 -10.82 -15.60 3.42
N ILE A 14 -11.11 -16.00 2.18
CA ILE A 14 -11.13 -15.09 1.02
C ILE A 14 -12.22 -14.03 1.20
N SER A 15 -13.41 -14.42 1.67
CA SER A 15 -14.50 -13.46 1.90
C SER A 15 -14.12 -12.39 2.92
N THR A 16 -13.49 -12.78 4.03
CA THR A 16 -13.08 -11.85 5.09
C THR A 16 -12.02 -10.86 4.62
N ILE A 17 -11.06 -11.34 3.83
CA ILE A 17 -10.01 -10.48 3.25
C ILE A 17 -10.64 -9.52 2.23
N MET A 18 -11.50 -10.03 1.37
CA MET A 18 -12.15 -9.22 0.35
C MET A 18 -13.10 -8.18 0.96
N ASP A 19 -13.79 -8.52 2.06
CA ASP A 19 -14.61 -7.57 2.81
C ASP A 19 -13.81 -6.39 3.36
N LYS A 20 -12.60 -6.65 3.84
CA LYS A 20 -11.68 -5.58 4.25
C LYS A 20 -11.27 -4.72 3.07
N ILE A 21 -10.88 -5.34 1.95
CA ILE A 21 -10.50 -4.63 0.72
C ILE A 21 -11.65 -3.73 0.25
N HIS A 22 -12.87 -4.24 0.19
CA HIS A 22 -14.04 -3.44 -0.25
C HIS A 22 -14.27 -2.22 0.65
N ARG A 23 -14.10 -2.36 1.97
CA ARG A 23 -14.28 -1.26 2.93
C ARG A 23 -13.13 -0.26 2.90
N ASP A 24 -11.90 -0.74 2.90
CA ASP A 24 -10.71 0.10 2.99
C ASP A 24 -10.46 0.88 1.69
N LEU A 25 -10.76 0.27 0.54
CA LEU A 25 -10.53 0.85 -0.79
C LEU A 25 -11.80 1.36 -1.47
N LYS A 26 -12.97 1.28 -0.81
CA LYS A 26 -14.27 1.75 -1.33
C LYS A 26 -14.55 1.26 -2.76
N CYS A 27 -14.38 -0.04 -2.97
CA CYS A 27 -14.45 -0.68 -4.28
C CYS A 27 -15.25 -1.99 -4.21
N CYS A 28 -15.69 -2.50 -5.36
CA CYS A 28 -16.42 -3.76 -5.43
C CYS A 28 -16.00 -4.62 -6.62
N GLY A 29 -15.68 -5.88 -6.35
CA GLY A 29 -15.30 -6.85 -7.37
C GLY A 29 -13.88 -6.64 -7.90
N SER A 30 -13.52 -7.37 -8.95
CA SER A 30 -12.21 -7.21 -9.60
C SER A 30 -12.24 -5.97 -10.47
N LEU A 31 -13.19 -5.92 -11.40
CA LEU A 31 -13.36 -4.82 -12.36
C LEU A 31 -14.67 -4.08 -12.13
N ASN A 32 -15.70 -4.78 -11.67
CA ASN A 32 -17.01 -4.19 -11.41
C ASN A 32 -17.81 -5.06 -10.43
N TYR A 33 -18.78 -4.48 -9.75
CA TYR A 33 -19.67 -5.19 -8.81
C TYR A 33 -20.52 -6.28 -9.49
N LEU A 34 -20.76 -6.15 -10.80
CA LEU A 34 -21.52 -7.12 -11.62
C LEU A 34 -20.91 -8.53 -11.62
N GLU A 35 -19.61 -8.67 -11.30
CA GLU A 35 -18.96 -9.98 -11.21
C GLU A 35 -19.50 -10.85 -10.07
N TYR A 36 -20.17 -10.25 -9.07
CA TYR A 36 -20.88 -10.97 -8.02
C TYR A 36 -22.29 -11.45 -8.42
N GLY A 37 -22.77 -11.05 -9.61
CA GLY A 37 -24.14 -11.32 -10.04
C GLY A 37 -25.16 -10.74 -9.07
N ASP A 38 -26.13 -11.55 -8.65
CA ASP A 38 -27.19 -11.14 -7.73
C ASP A 38 -26.78 -11.15 -6.24
N LYS A 39 -25.61 -11.71 -5.91
CA LYS A 39 -25.13 -11.85 -4.52
C LYS A 39 -23.97 -10.90 -4.21
N ILE A 40 -24.23 -9.61 -4.35
CA ILE A 40 -23.26 -8.57 -4.00
C ILE A 40 -23.06 -8.55 -2.48
N PRO A 41 -21.81 -8.60 -1.98
CA PRO A 41 -21.56 -8.59 -0.55
C PRO A 41 -21.91 -7.23 0.09
N SER A 42 -22.33 -7.26 1.35
CA SER A 42 -22.67 -6.04 2.11
C SER A 42 -21.47 -5.12 2.31
N SER A 43 -20.24 -5.65 2.25
CA SER A 43 -19.00 -4.86 2.28
C SER A 43 -18.83 -3.93 1.08
N CYS A 44 -19.51 -4.19 -0.04
CA CYS A 44 -19.54 -3.33 -1.22
C CYS A 44 -20.53 -2.15 -1.12
N HIS A 45 -21.26 -2.03 0.00
CA HIS A 45 -22.28 -1.00 0.17
C HIS A 45 -21.82 0.05 1.18
N GLU A 46 -22.01 1.33 0.85
CA GLU A 46 -21.82 2.48 1.75
C GLU A 46 -23.08 3.34 1.70
N ASP A 47 -23.73 3.50 2.86
CA ASP A 47 -24.95 4.31 3.03
C ASP A 47 -26.07 4.02 2.02
N GLY A 48 -26.21 2.75 1.62
CA GLY A 48 -27.22 2.30 0.65
C GLY A 48 -26.82 2.46 -0.81
N SER A 49 -25.59 2.92 -1.10
CA SER A 49 -25.00 2.98 -2.43
C SER A 49 -23.97 1.87 -2.66
N ILE A 50 -23.91 1.30 -3.86
CA ILE A 50 -22.96 0.25 -4.22
C ILE A 50 -21.73 0.90 -4.85
N TYR A 51 -20.53 0.46 -4.44
CA TYR A 51 -19.30 0.88 -5.10
C TYR A 51 -19.26 0.38 -6.56
N LYS A 52 -19.25 1.31 -7.50
CA LYS A 52 -19.18 1.01 -8.94
C LYS A 52 -17.77 0.72 -9.44
N ASN A 53 -16.76 1.14 -8.69
CA ASN A 53 -15.38 1.02 -9.07
C ASN A 53 -14.85 -0.39 -8.78
N GLY A 54 -14.17 -0.98 -9.76
CA GLY A 54 -13.43 -2.22 -9.58
C GLY A 54 -12.24 -2.04 -8.67
N CYS A 55 -12.01 -3.00 -7.78
CA CYS A 55 -10.88 -2.91 -6.85
C CYS A 55 -9.52 -3.02 -7.54
N THR A 56 -9.43 -3.60 -8.74
CA THR A 56 -8.13 -3.71 -9.45
C THR A 56 -7.56 -2.35 -9.80
N ASP A 57 -8.39 -1.43 -10.28
CA ASP A 57 -7.94 -0.08 -10.65
C ASP A 57 -7.55 0.73 -9.41
N VAL A 58 -8.38 0.66 -8.36
CA VAL A 58 -8.09 1.34 -7.10
C VAL A 58 -6.81 0.79 -6.45
N LEU A 59 -6.62 -0.54 -6.43
CA LEU A 59 -5.39 -1.16 -5.92
C LEU A 59 -4.16 -0.77 -6.73
N ASN A 60 -4.28 -0.67 -8.05
CA ASN A 60 -3.17 -0.26 -8.89
C ASN A 60 -2.80 1.22 -8.65
N GLN A 61 -3.81 2.09 -8.55
CA GLN A 61 -3.63 3.50 -8.21
C GLN A 61 -3.04 3.66 -6.81
N PHE A 62 -3.57 2.97 -5.82
CA PHE A 62 -3.04 2.96 -4.46
C PHE A 62 -1.60 2.44 -4.46
N GLY A 63 -1.35 1.27 -5.05
CA GLY A 63 -0.02 0.68 -5.15
C GLY A 63 1.01 1.62 -5.75
N SER A 64 0.70 2.27 -6.88
CA SER A 64 1.60 3.24 -7.50
C SER A 64 1.87 4.47 -6.62
N GLN A 65 0.86 5.00 -5.92
CA GLN A 65 1.03 6.12 -5.00
C GLN A 65 1.92 5.75 -3.80
N PHE A 66 1.65 4.61 -3.15
CA PHE A 66 2.44 4.16 -2.00
C PHE A 66 3.87 3.81 -2.39
N LEU A 67 4.09 3.17 -3.54
CA LEU A 67 5.42 2.88 -4.05
C LEU A 67 6.19 4.17 -4.34
N THR A 68 5.55 5.15 -4.98
CA THR A 68 6.18 6.45 -5.25
C THR A 68 6.58 7.16 -3.96
N ILE A 69 5.70 7.20 -2.97
CA ILE A 69 5.99 7.78 -1.65
C ILE A 69 7.15 7.05 -0.98
N GLY A 70 7.11 5.70 -0.96
CA GLY A 70 8.17 4.87 -0.38
C GLY A 70 9.52 5.09 -1.05
N THR A 71 9.56 5.23 -2.37
CA THR A 71 10.78 5.54 -3.12
C THR A 71 11.35 6.90 -2.72
N VAL A 72 10.52 7.94 -2.60
CA VAL A 72 10.97 9.27 -2.18
C VAL A 72 11.54 9.25 -0.76
N PHE A 73 10.86 8.58 0.18
CA PHE A 73 11.37 8.43 1.55
C PHE A 73 12.72 7.69 1.57
N SER A 74 12.86 6.62 0.80
CA SER A 74 14.12 5.87 0.69
C SER A 74 15.28 6.77 0.25
N PHE A 75 15.09 7.60 -0.78
CA PHE A 75 16.12 8.55 -1.21
C PHE A 75 16.50 9.56 -0.12
N MET A 76 15.54 10.03 0.67
CA MET A 76 15.83 10.93 1.79
C MET A 76 16.69 10.26 2.86
N PHE A 77 16.42 8.99 3.19
CA PHE A 77 17.26 8.23 4.13
C PHE A 77 18.68 8.04 3.60
N ILE A 78 18.85 7.74 2.31
CA ILE A 78 20.17 7.60 1.69
C ILE A 78 20.99 8.90 1.82
N ILE A 79 20.37 10.06 1.59
CA ILE A 79 21.04 11.36 1.74
C ILE A 79 21.48 11.57 3.20
N LEU A 80 20.63 11.25 4.17
CA LEU A 80 20.96 11.36 5.59
C LEU A 80 22.11 10.43 5.99
N GLU A 81 22.15 9.21 5.46
CA GLU A 81 23.26 8.28 5.69
C GLU A 81 24.59 8.84 5.15
N ILE A 82 24.59 9.40 3.93
CA ILE A 82 25.78 10.01 3.34
C ILE A 82 26.31 11.16 4.21
N ILE A 83 25.43 12.03 4.68
CA ILE A 83 25.79 13.14 5.57
C ILE A 83 26.38 12.62 6.88
N THR A 84 25.76 11.59 7.47
CA THR A 84 26.20 11.00 8.74
C THR A 84 27.59 10.37 8.61
N ILE A 85 27.84 9.64 7.53
CA ILE A 85 29.15 9.06 7.23
C ILE A 85 30.20 10.18 7.06
N GLY A 86 29.87 11.24 6.31
CA GLY A 86 30.76 12.38 6.12
C GLY A 86 31.13 13.09 7.43
N CYS A 87 30.14 13.37 8.28
CA CYS A 87 30.36 13.97 9.60
C CYS A 87 31.23 13.07 10.50
N SER A 88 31.02 11.75 10.44
CA SER A 88 31.77 10.79 11.25
C SER A 88 33.25 10.78 10.87
N ILE A 89 33.56 10.73 9.58
CA ILE A 89 34.94 10.80 9.07
C ILE A 89 35.61 12.12 9.48
N TYR A 90 34.89 13.24 9.33
CA TYR A 90 35.39 14.56 9.72
C TYR A 90 35.72 14.65 11.21
N LEU A 91 34.82 14.15 12.07
CA LEU A 91 35.01 14.15 13.52
C LEU A 91 36.21 13.30 13.94
N THR A 92 36.38 12.11 13.36
CA THR A 92 37.55 11.26 13.64
C THR A 92 38.85 11.98 13.27
N ALA A 93 38.92 12.57 12.08
CA ALA A 93 40.12 13.31 11.65
C ALA A 93 40.41 14.53 12.54
N TYR A 94 39.36 15.20 13.03
CA TYR A 94 39.51 16.32 13.96
C TYR A 94 40.05 15.88 15.32
N ILE A 95 39.59 14.74 15.85
CA ILE A 95 40.07 14.19 17.12
C ILE A 95 41.54 13.79 16.99
N ASP A 96 41.93 13.08 15.92
CA ASP A 96 43.33 12.69 15.69
C ASP A 96 44.26 13.91 15.58
N ALA A 97 43.82 14.96 14.88
CA ALA A 97 44.59 16.21 14.76
C ALA A 97 44.72 16.96 16.10
N LYS A 98 43.78 16.76 17.03
CA LYS A 98 43.80 17.37 18.36
C LYS A 98 44.64 16.57 19.35
N ASP A 99 44.66 15.24 19.26
CA ASP A 99 45.47 14.38 20.13
C ASP A 99 46.99 14.57 19.90
N GLN A 100 47.39 14.93 18.68
CA GLN A 100 48.80 15.23 18.36
C GLN A 100 49.30 16.61 18.82
N ARG A 101 48.44 17.47 19.39
CA ARG A 101 48.79 18.84 19.82
C ARG A 101 48.77 18.97 21.34
#